data_AF-A0A0B5GT72-F1
#
_entry.id   AF-A0A0B5GT72-F1
#
_cell.length_a   1.000
_cell.length_b   1.000
_cell.length_c   1.000
_cell.angle_alpha   90.00
_cell.angle_beta   90.00
_cell.angle_gamma   90.00
#
_symmetry.space_group_name_H-M   'P 1'
#
loop_
_entity.id
_entity.type
_entity.pdbx_description
1 polymer ?
#
loop_
_entity_poly.entity_id
_entity_poly.type
_entity_poly.pdbx_seq_one_letter_code
_entity_poly.pdbx_strand_id
1 'polypeptide(L)'
;MSESLHTRIARETAVRRRLGSAVAVGVTLYVLDGSVRYAAVAAALAFCVWLVADAAQATVGDYADHMVFGLLVFGFVAYTVAAAGLTWVVVPGALLGCWFMIDGIQHLRHGVTRNEVGVSYSHDGGPVTGLPKALLVRLAEPFLL
;
A
#
# COMPACT_ATOMS: atom_id res chain seq x y z
N MET A 1 12.04 28.10 -14.72
CA MET A 1 12.04 28.28 -13.24
C MET A 1 10.69 28.03 -12.55
N SER A 2 9.60 27.71 -13.28
CA SER A 2 8.28 27.39 -12.69
C SER A 2 8.11 25.91 -12.31
N GLU A 3 8.83 25.01 -12.98
CA GLU A 3 8.75 23.55 -12.78
C GLU A 3 9.16 23.11 -11.36
N SER A 4 10.07 23.85 -10.71
CA SER A 4 10.50 23.59 -9.33
C SER A 4 9.47 23.99 -8.27
N LEU A 5 8.59 24.95 -8.57
CA LEU A 5 7.53 25.38 -7.64
C LEU A 5 6.36 24.41 -7.67
N HIS A 6 5.92 23.99 -8.86
CA HIS A 6 4.80 23.03 -8.99
C HIS A 6 5.14 21.68 -8.35
N THR A 7 6.35 21.16 -8.59
CA THR A 7 6.82 19.90 -8.00
C THR A 7 6.95 20.00 -6.47
N ARG A 8 7.43 21.14 -5.95
CA ARG A 8 7.51 21.38 -4.50
C ARG A 8 6.13 21.46 -3.85
N ILE A 9 5.20 22.21 -4.43
CA ILE A 9 3.83 22.35 -3.89
C ILE A 9 3.12 20.99 -3.90
N ALA A 10 3.26 20.22 -4.99
CA ALA A 10 2.70 18.87 -5.08
C ALA A 10 3.26 17.96 -4.00
N ARG A 11 4.59 17.99 -3.77
CA ARG A 11 5.25 17.21 -2.71
C ARG A 11 4.78 17.64 -1.32
N GLU A 12 4.75 18.93 -1.01
CA GLU A 12 4.27 19.43 0.29
C GLU A 12 2.80 19.03 0.55
N THR A 13 1.96 19.09 -0.50
CA THR A 13 0.55 18.68 -0.41
C THR A 13 0.42 17.18 -0.15
N ALA A 14 1.21 16.35 -0.85
CA ALA A 14 1.24 14.91 -0.64
C ALA A 14 1.68 14.55 0.78
N VAL A 15 2.76 15.16 1.28
CA VAL A 15 3.25 14.93 2.65
C VAL A 15 2.20 15.34 3.68
N ARG A 16 1.55 16.51 3.51
CA ARG A 16 0.47 16.94 4.41
C ARG A 16 -0.71 15.98 4.40
N ARG A 17 -1.06 15.43 3.24
CA ARG A 17 -2.11 14.42 3.12
C ARG A 17 -1.73 13.14 3.86
N ARG A 18 -0.50 12.64 3.68
CA ARG A 18 0.01 11.47 4.42
C ARG A 18 0.01 11.71 5.92
N LEU A 19 0.40 12.91 6.35
CA LEU A 19 0.38 13.28 7.76
C LEU A 19 -1.05 13.25 8.32
N GLY A 20 -2.02 13.84 7.60
CA GLY A 20 -3.44 13.79 7.99
C GLY A 20 -3.98 12.37 8.09
N SER A 21 -3.65 11.50 7.12
CA SER A 21 -4.01 10.08 7.17
C SER A 21 -3.35 9.36 8.34
N ALA A 22 -2.12 9.72 8.71
CA ALA A 22 -1.40 9.07 9.81
C ALA A 22 -1.99 9.45 11.16
N VAL A 23 -2.38 10.72 11.30
CA VAL A 23 -3.15 11.21 12.45
C VAL A 23 -4.47 10.45 12.54
N ALA A 24 -5.19 10.25 11.43
CA ALA A 24 -6.44 9.49 11.44
C ALA A 24 -6.23 8.03 11.90
N VAL A 25 -5.16 7.37 11.44
CA VAL A 25 -4.77 6.03 11.93
C VAL A 25 -4.50 6.05 13.43
N GLY A 26 -3.69 7.00 13.91
CA GLY A 26 -3.39 7.15 15.33
C GLY A 26 -4.63 7.37 16.19
N VAL A 27 -5.52 8.28 15.79
CA VAL A 27 -6.79 8.54 16.49
C VAL A 27 -7.65 7.29 16.51
N THR A 28 -7.76 6.56 15.40
CA THR A 28 -8.54 5.33 15.34
C THR A 28 -8.00 4.28 16.31
N LEU A 29 -6.68 4.08 16.34
CA LEU A 29 -6.05 3.14 17.26
C LEU A 29 -6.16 3.58 18.72
N TYR A 30 -6.08 4.89 18.99
CA TYR A 30 -6.31 5.44 20.32
C TYR A 30 -7.72 5.15 20.82
N VAL A 31 -8.73 5.30 19.95
CA VAL A 31 -10.12 4.99 20.30
C VAL A 31 -10.30 3.49 20.59
N LEU A 32 -9.58 2.61 19.89
CA LEU A 32 -9.71 1.16 20.06
C LEU A 32 -8.97 0.61 21.29
N ASP A 33 -7.76 1.09 21.56
CA ASP A 33 -6.86 0.54 22.59
C ASP A 33 -6.71 1.45 23.82
N GLY A 34 -7.08 2.73 23.73
CA GLY A 34 -6.94 3.73 24.79
C GLY A 34 -5.50 4.19 25.07
N SER A 35 -4.49 3.55 24.46
CA SER A 35 -3.07 3.84 24.68
C SER A 35 -2.55 4.93 23.75
N VAL A 36 -2.27 6.11 24.31
CA VAL A 36 -1.66 7.23 23.57
C VAL A 36 -0.29 6.84 22.99
N ARG A 37 0.52 6.10 23.76
CA ARG A 37 1.87 5.69 23.31
C ARG A 37 1.77 4.78 22.09
N TYR A 38 0.91 3.76 22.15
CA TYR A 38 0.73 2.83 21.04
C TYR A 38 0.20 3.55 19.79
N ALA A 39 -0.83 4.37 19.96
CA ALA A 39 -1.40 5.17 18.88
C ALA A 39 -0.38 6.10 18.21
N ALA A 40 0.42 6.82 19.00
CA ALA A 40 1.45 7.73 18.48
C ALA A 40 2.55 6.99 17.72
N VAL A 41 3.04 5.87 18.26
CA VAL A 41 4.07 5.05 17.61
C VAL A 41 3.54 4.46 16.30
N ALA A 42 2.33 3.91 16.31
CA ALA A 42 1.71 3.34 15.11
C ALA A 42 1.46 4.40 14.02
N ALA A 43 0.99 5.59 14.39
CA ALA A 43 0.82 6.71 13.47
C ALA A 43 2.16 7.14 12.84
N ALA A 44 3.21 7.28 13.65
CA ALA A 44 4.54 7.63 13.17
C ALA A 44 5.10 6.57 12.20
N LEU A 45 4.96 5.29 12.55
CA LEU A 45 5.39 4.19 11.68
C LEU A 45 4.61 4.18 10.36
N ALA A 46 3.28 4.34 10.39
CA ALA A 46 2.44 4.41 9.20
C ALA A 46 2.87 5.57 8.29
N PHE A 47 3.13 6.75 8.87
CA PHE A 47 3.62 7.90 8.14
C PHE A 47 4.97 7.62 7.45
N CYS A 48 5.94 7.06 8.18
CA CYS A 48 7.24 6.70 7.64
C CYS A 48 7.13 5.69 6.49
N VAL A 49 6.31 4.65 6.65
CA VAL A 49 6.05 3.64 5.61
C VAL A 49 5.49 4.29 4.34
N TRP A 50 4.52 5.19 4.46
CA TRP A 50 3.97 5.87 3.29
C TRP A 50 4.97 6.81 2.62
N LEU A 51 5.83 7.49 3.37
CA LEU A 51 6.89 8.29 2.77
C LEU A 51 7.89 7.42 1.99
N VAL A 52 8.24 6.24 2.52
CA VAL A 52 9.11 5.28 1.81
C VAL A 52 8.42 4.75 0.55
N ALA A 53 7.12 4.44 0.62
CA ALA A 53 6.34 4.01 -0.53
C ALA A 53 6.25 5.10 -1.61
N ASP A 54 5.95 6.35 -1.22
CA ASP A 54 5.88 7.50 -2.12
C ASP A 54 7.26 7.77 -2.76
N ALA A 55 8.35 7.60 -2.00
CA ALA A 55 9.71 7.74 -2.51
C ALA A 55 10.06 6.61 -3.49
N ALA A 56 9.71 5.36 -3.18
CA ALA A 56 9.89 4.23 -4.08
C ALA A 56 9.15 4.48 -5.41
N GLN A 57 7.91 4.97 -5.35
CA GLN A 57 7.14 5.34 -6.54
C GLN A 57 7.82 6.39 -7.39
N ALA A 58 8.29 7.46 -6.76
CA ALA A 58 8.94 8.58 -7.45
C ALA A 58 10.30 8.20 -8.07
N THR A 59 10.95 7.14 -7.59
CA THR A 59 12.32 6.76 -8.00
C THR A 59 12.37 5.55 -8.91
N VAL A 60 11.49 4.58 -8.70
CA VAL A 60 11.52 3.28 -9.40
C VAL A 60 10.33 3.14 -10.35
N GLY A 61 9.17 3.70 -10.02
CA GLY A 61 7.97 3.68 -10.86
C GLY A 61 6.68 3.48 -10.04
N ASP A 62 5.51 3.76 -10.65
CA ASP A 62 4.20 3.92 -10.00
C ASP A 62 3.74 2.73 -9.11
N TYR A 63 4.29 1.53 -9.34
CA TYR A 63 3.99 0.31 -8.57
C TYR A 63 5.09 -0.14 -7.59
N ALA A 64 6.15 0.65 -7.42
CA ALA A 64 7.26 0.29 -6.52
C ALA A 64 6.86 0.27 -5.03
N ASP A 65 5.77 0.93 -4.65
CA ASP A 65 5.18 0.80 -3.32
C ASP A 65 4.70 -0.62 -3.02
N HIS A 66 4.27 -1.38 -4.03
CA HIS A 66 3.89 -2.77 -3.85
C HIS A 66 5.11 -3.61 -3.42
N MET A 67 6.33 -3.22 -3.83
CA MET A 67 7.54 -3.87 -3.32
C MET A 67 7.72 -3.58 -1.83
N VAL A 68 7.53 -2.32 -1.43
CA VAL A 68 7.63 -1.91 -0.03
C VAL A 68 6.61 -2.67 0.82
N PHE A 69 5.37 -2.77 0.37
CA PHE A 69 4.32 -3.47 1.11
C PHE A 69 4.56 -4.98 1.18
N GLY A 70 4.97 -5.63 0.10
CA GLY A 70 5.27 -7.07 0.13
C GLY A 70 6.42 -7.40 1.09
N LEU A 71 7.48 -6.58 1.11
CA LEU A 71 8.59 -6.74 2.05
C LEU A 71 8.16 -6.51 3.51
N LEU A 72 7.31 -5.51 3.75
CA LEU A 72 6.74 -5.28 5.08
C LEU A 72 5.87 -6.44 5.55
N VAL A 73 5.08 -7.05 4.66
CA VAL A 73 4.30 -8.25 4.98
C VAL A 73 5.23 -9.40 5.36
N PHE A 74 6.28 -9.67 4.59
CA PHE A 74 7.25 -10.72 4.96
C PHE A 74 7.94 -10.44 6.28
N GLY A 75 8.39 -9.19 6.50
CA GLY A 75 9.01 -8.78 7.76
C GLY A 75 8.07 -8.95 8.94
N PHE A 76 6.80 -8.57 8.79
CA PHE A 76 5.77 -8.75 9.82
C PHE A 76 5.52 -10.24 10.11
N VAL A 77 5.39 -11.08 9.08
CA VAL A 77 5.23 -12.54 9.25
C VAL A 77 6.42 -13.14 9.99
N ALA A 78 7.64 -12.82 9.54
CA ALA A 78 8.87 -13.29 10.16
C ALA A 78 8.96 -12.87 11.63
N TYR A 79 8.66 -11.60 11.93
CA TYR A 79 8.59 -11.10 13.31
C TYR A 79 7.54 -11.84 14.14
N THR A 80 6.34 -12.01 13.62
CA THR A 80 5.22 -12.64 14.36
C THR A 80 5.52 -14.11 14.66
N VAL A 81 6.12 -14.84 13.72
CA VAL A 81 6.56 -16.22 13.93
C VAL A 81 7.68 -16.26 14.97
N ALA A 82 8.68 -15.39 14.86
CA ALA A 82 9.82 -15.37 15.78
C ALA A 82 9.45 -14.93 17.21
N ALA A 83 8.57 -13.94 17.34
CA ALA A 83 8.22 -13.34 18.62
C ALA A 83 7.05 -14.04 19.34
N ALA A 84 6.09 -14.57 18.58
CA ALA A 84 4.84 -15.12 19.14
C ALA A 84 4.60 -16.59 18.78
N GLY A 85 5.47 -17.24 18.00
CA GLY A 85 5.31 -18.64 17.59
C GLY A 85 4.08 -18.90 16.71
N LEU A 86 3.50 -17.85 16.13
CA LEU A 86 2.19 -17.90 15.48
C LEU A 86 2.29 -18.39 14.03
N THR A 87 2.56 -19.68 13.84
CA THR A 87 2.90 -20.24 12.51
C THR A 87 1.78 -20.25 11.49
N TRP A 88 0.51 -20.15 11.90
CA TRP A 88 -0.63 -20.13 10.96
C TRP A 88 -0.64 -18.90 10.04
N VAL A 89 0.02 -17.79 10.43
CA VAL A 89 0.12 -16.58 9.61
C VAL A 89 1.09 -16.72 8.44
N VAL A 90 1.91 -17.78 8.42
CA VAL A 90 2.93 -17.99 7.39
C VAL A 90 2.30 -18.14 6.01
N VAL A 91 1.28 -18.99 5.86
CA VAL A 91 0.64 -19.24 4.58
C VAL A 91 -0.08 -17.99 4.04
N PRO A 92 -1.04 -17.37 4.75
CA PRO A 92 -1.72 -16.18 4.25
C PRO A 92 -0.76 -15.00 4.06
N GLY A 93 0.22 -14.85 4.94
CA GLY A 93 1.23 -13.80 4.84
C GLY A 93 2.17 -13.99 3.66
N ALA A 94 2.60 -15.23 3.38
CA ALA A 94 3.41 -15.53 2.21
C ALA A 94 2.64 -15.29 0.91
N LEU A 95 1.37 -15.71 0.85
CA LEU A 95 0.51 -15.45 -0.32
C LEU A 95 0.35 -13.95 -0.55
N LEU A 96 0.04 -13.18 0.49
CA LEU A 96 -0.14 -11.73 0.38
C LEU A 96 1.18 -11.01 0.03
N GLY A 97 2.30 -11.40 0.65
CA GLY A 97 3.61 -10.82 0.36
C GLY A 97 4.05 -11.11 -1.07
N CYS A 98 3.92 -12.36 -1.52
CA CYS A 98 4.20 -12.75 -2.90
C CYS A 98 3.28 -12.04 -3.89
N TRP A 99 2.00 -11.87 -3.55
CA TRP A 99 1.06 -11.13 -4.39
C TRP A 99 1.56 -9.72 -4.70
N PHE A 100 1.91 -8.97 -3.65
CA PHE A 100 2.45 -7.62 -3.78
C PHE A 100 3.76 -7.60 -4.58
N MET A 101 4.66 -8.56 -4.34
CA MET A 101 5.90 -8.72 -5.11
C MET A 101 5.64 -8.94 -6.60
N ILE A 102 4.78 -9.90 -6.94
CA ILE A 102 4.52 -10.23 -8.35
C ILE A 102 3.84 -9.04 -9.02
N ASP A 103 2.84 -8.45 -8.38
CA ASP A 103 2.11 -7.30 -8.93
C ASP A 103 3.03 -6.13 -9.26
N GLY A 104 3.85 -5.68 -8.30
CA GLY A 104 4.73 -4.56 -8.58
C GLY A 104 5.87 -4.89 -9.55
N ILE A 105 6.41 -6.11 -9.53
CA ILE A 105 7.43 -6.53 -10.52
C ILE A 105 6.83 -6.50 -11.92
N GLN A 106 5.62 -7.02 -12.11
CA GLN A 106 5.00 -7.09 -13.43
C GLN A 106 4.66 -5.71 -13.98
N HIS A 107 4.15 -4.81 -13.15
CA HIS A 107 3.88 -3.44 -13.56
C HIS A 107 5.17 -2.67 -13.85
N LEU A 108 6.21 -2.81 -13.03
CA LEU A 108 7.52 -2.19 -13.29
C LEU A 108 8.18 -2.75 -14.55
N ARG A 109 8.05 -4.06 -14.81
CA ARG A 109 8.60 -4.73 -15.99
C ARG A 109 7.92 -4.28 -17.28
N HIS A 110 6.60 -4.14 -17.26
CA HIS A 110 5.82 -3.74 -18.44
C HIS A 110 5.64 -2.22 -18.55
N GLY A 111 6.16 -1.44 -17.59
CA GLY A 111 6.08 0.02 -17.58
C GLY A 111 4.66 0.56 -17.42
N VAL A 112 3.71 -0.28 -17.02
CA VAL A 112 2.29 0.06 -16.94
C VAL A 112 2.04 0.88 -15.67
N THR A 113 1.57 2.11 -15.88
CA THR A 113 1.20 3.03 -14.80
C THR A 113 -0.26 2.85 -14.40
N ARG A 114 -0.65 3.31 -13.22
CA ARG A 114 -2.04 3.19 -12.73
C ARG A 114 -3.05 3.93 -13.59
N ASN A 115 -2.58 4.89 -14.39
CA ASN A 115 -3.40 5.62 -15.35
C ASN A 115 -3.61 4.82 -16.65
N GLU A 116 -2.72 3.87 -16.95
CA GLU A 116 -2.79 3.00 -18.14
C GLU A 116 -3.54 1.70 -17.88
N VAL A 117 -3.62 1.22 -16.63
CA VAL A 117 -4.57 0.17 -16.21
C VAL A 117 -6.03 0.68 -16.21
N GLY A 118 -6.29 1.81 -16.87
CA GLY A 118 -7.60 2.39 -17.11
C GLY A 118 -8.46 1.61 -18.10
N VAL A 119 -8.59 0.29 -17.96
CA VAL A 119 -9.94 -0.26 -18.13
C VAL A 119 -10.73 0.47 -17.06
N SER A 120 -11.50 1.50 -17.45
CA SER A 120 -12.54 2.05 -16.58
C SER A 120 -13.24 0.82 -16.03
N TYR A 121 -13.07 0.54 -14.74
CA TYR A 121 -13.73 -0.58 -14.11
C TYR A 121 -15.21 -0.36 -14.38
N SER A 122 -15.77 -0.98 -15.42
CA SER A 122 -17.19 -0.92 -15.65
C SER A 122 -17.72 -1.77 -14.52
N HIS A 123 -18.21 -1.09 -13.49
CA HIS A 123 -19.12 -1.68 -12.53
C HIS A 123 -20.44 -1.92 -13.27
N ASP A 124 -20.41 -2.75 -14.32
CA ASP A 124 -21.59 -3.32 -14.90
C ASP A 124 -22.12 -4.30 -13.86
N GLY A 125 -22.97 -3.77 -12.97
CA GLY A 125 -23.49 -4.44 -11.79
C GLY A 125 -23.57 -3.54 -10.56
N GLY A 126 -24.54 -3.79 -9.68
CA GLY A 126 -24.67 -3.10 -8.40
C GLY A 126 -23.54 -3.44 -7.41
N PRO A 127 -23.53 -2.85 -6.20
CA PRO A 127 -22.47 -3.02 -5.20
C PRO A 127 -22.14 -4.49 -4.86
N VAL A 128 -23.12 -5.38 -4.99
CA VAL A 128 -22.99 -6.80 -4.66
C VAL A 128 -22.32 -7.60 -5.78
N THR A 129 -22.45 -7.18 -7.05
CA THR A 129 -21.91 -7.91 -8.20
C THR A 129 -20.70 -7.23 -8.82
N GLY A 130 -20.65 -5.90 -8.82
CA GLY A 130 -19.55 -5.11 -9.36
C GLY A 130 -18.29 -5.17 -8.48
N LEU A 131 -18.45 -5.17 -7.16
CA LEU A 131 -17.32 -5.11 -6.20
C LEU A 131 -16.54 -6.44 -6.14
N PRO A 132 -17.18 -7.62 -6.01
CA PRO A 132 -16.45 -8.89 -6.09
C PRO A 132 -15.79 -9.10 -7.45
N LYS A 133 -16.46 -8.70 -8.54
CA LYS A 133 -15.89 -8.78 -9.89
C LYS A 133 -14.63 -7.90 -10.00
N ALA A 134 -14.68 -6.66 -9.53
CA ALA A 134 -13.54 -5.76 -9.53
C ALA A 134 -12.37 -6.31 -8.69
N LEU A 135 -12.67 -6.89 -7.53
CA LEU A 135 -11.67 -7.53 -6.67
C LEU A 135 -11.01 -8.73 -7.36
N LEU A 136 -11.78 -9.60 -8.00
CA LEU A 136 -11.25 -10.75 -8.74
C LEU A 136 -10.39 -10.34 -9.93
N VAL A 137 -10.80 -9.29 -10.66
CA VAL A 137 -10.01 -8.76 -11.78
C VAL A 137 -8.70 -8.16 -11.27
N ARG A 138 -8.72 -7.36 -10.20
CA ARG A 138 -7.50 -6.83 -9.57
C ARG A 138 -6.60 -7.94 -9.04
N LEU A 139 -7.20 -9.03 -8.52
CA LEU A 139 -6.51 -10.25 -8.09
C LEU A 139 -6.06 -11.14 -9.27
N ALA A 140 -6.32 -10.77 -10.52
CA ALA A 140 -5.80 -11.50 -11.67
C ALA A 140 -4.78 -10.67 -12.45
N GLU A 141 -4.83 -9.35 -12.30
CA GLU A 141 -4.04 -8.34 -13.02
C GLU A 141 -2.53 -8.66 -13.16
N PRO A 142 -1.80 -9.09 -12.11
CA PRO A 142 -0.38 -9.41 -12.25
C PRO A 142 -0.07 -10.52 -13.24
N PHE A 143 -1.02 -11.43 -13.47
CA PHE A 143 -0.84 -12.58 -14.35
C PHE A 143 -1.35 -12.30 -15.78
N LEU A 144 -1.99 -11.16 -15.99
CA LEU A 144 -2.59 -10.75 -17.27
C LEU A 144 -1.75 -9.69 -17.99
N LEU A 145 -0.70 -9.18 -17.34
CA LEU A 145 0.30 -8.24 -17.86
C LEU A 145 1.47 -8.98 -18.53
#